data_AF-A0A3B9Q269-F1
#
_entry.id   AF-A0A3B9Q269-F1
#
_cell.length_a   1.000
_cell.length_b   1.000
_cell.length_c   1.000
_cell.angle_alpha   90.00
_cell.angle_beta   90.00
_cell.angle_gamma   90.00
#
_symmetry.space_group_name_H-M   'P 1'
#
loop_
_entity.id
_entity.type
_entity.pdbx_description
1 polymer ?
#
loop_
_entity_poly.entity_id
_entity_poly.type
_entity_poly.pdbx_seq_one_letter_code
_entity_poly.pdbx_strand_id
1 'polypeptide(L)' 'MTAKRTIAMSQEEIKRCEILRMAEEKQLTQKEGAKRIGISQRHFRRLLLNYRTL' A
#
# COMPACT_ATOMS: atom_id res chain seq x y z
N MET A 1 -14.32 -15.25 -13.98
CA MET A 1 -13.38 -14.41 -14.76
C MET A 1 -13.54 -12.98 -14.30
N THR A 2 -12.49 -12.36 -13.76
CA THR A 2 -12.57 -10.99 -13.25
C THR A 2 -12.62 -10.01 -14.42
N ALA A 3 -13.72 -9.28 -14.57
CA ALA A 3 -13.81 -8.22 -15.58
C ALA A 3 -12.77 -7.14 -15.28
N LYS A 4 -12.04 -6.67 -16.31
CA LYS A 4 -11.11 -5.54 -16.17
C LYS A 4 -11.91 -4.29 -15.81
N ARG A 5 -11.92 -3.91 -14.54
CA ARG A 5 -12.61 -2.73 -14.03
C ARG A 5 -11.59 -1.63 -13.81
N THR A 6 -11.72 -0.53 -14.55
CA THR A 6 -10.92 0.67 -14.32
C THR A 6 -11.55 1.46 -13.18
N ILE A 7 -10.78 1.72 -12.13
CA ILE A 7 -11.20 2.53 -10.98
C ILE A 7 -10.41 3.83 -11.02
N ALA A 8 -11.10 4.97 -10.95
CA ALA A 8 -10.45 6.26 -10.81
C ALA A 8 -9.95 6.39 -9.37
N MET A 9 -8.66 6.72 -9.22
CA MET A 9 -8.00 6.93 -7.93
C MET A 9 -7.25 8.26 -7.97
N SER A 10 -7.14 8.91 -6.82
CA SER A 10 -6.25 10.06 -6.65
C SER A 10 -4.78 9.61 -6.73
N GLN A 11 -3.90 10.55 -7.05
CA GLN A 11 -2.46 10.30 -7.09
C GLN A 11 -1.90 9.81 -5.75
N GLU A 12 -2.47 10.31 -4.64
CA GLU A 12 -2.08 9.87 -3.30
C GLU A 12 -2.47 8.42 -3.04
N GLU A 13 -3.66 8.00 -3.48
CA GLU A 13 -4.11 6.61 -3.35
C GLU A 13 -3.27 5.68 -4.21
N ILE A 14 -2.94 6.07 -5.45
CA ILE A 14 -2.04 5.31 -6.34
C ILE A 14 -0.69 5.12 -5.66
N LYS A 15 -0.08 6.21 -5.19
CA LYS A 15 1.22 6.18 -4.50
C LYS A 15 1.17 5.29 -3.26
N ARG A 16 0.08 5.33 -2.50
CA ARG A 16 -0.10 4.48 -1.31
C ARG A 16 -0.13 3.00 -1.68
N CYS A 17 -0.86 2.63 -2.72
CA CYS A 17 -0.91 1.26 -3.23
C CYS A 17 0.45 0.77 -3.71
N GLU A 18 1.21 1.60 -4.43
CA GLU A 18 2.57 1.26 -4.87
C GLU A 18 3.51 0.99 -3.68
N ILE A 19 3.48 1.84 -2.66
CA ILE A 19 4.30 1.68 -1.45
C ILE A 19 3.93 0.40 -0.70
N LEU A 20 2.64 0.06 -0.61
CA LEU A 20 2.18 -1.18 0.01
C LEU A 20 2.64 -2.40 -0.78
N ARG A 21 2.54 -2.37 -2.11
CA ARG A 21 3.04 -3.44 -2.99
C ARG A 21 4.54 -3.65 -2.81
N MET A 22 5.34 -2.57 -2.82
CA MET A 22 6.79 -2.66 -2.58
C MET A 22 7.13 -3.26 -1.21
N ALA A 23 6.35 -2.93 -0.17
CA ALA A 23 6.50 -3.53 1.15
C ALA A 23 6.18 -5.03 1.14
N GLU A 24 5.15 -5.44 0.39
CA GLU A 24 4.77 -6.84 0.25
C GLU A 24 5.84 -7.65 -0.48
N GLU A 25 6.37 -7.09 -1.56
CA GLU A 25 7.47 -7.66 -2.36
C GLU A 25 8.84 -7.56 -1.66
N LYS A 26 8.87 -7.09 -0.40
CA LYS A 26 10.09 -6.93 0.42
C LYS A 26 11.13 -5.99 -0.20
N GLN A 27 10.72 -5.09 -1.09
CA GLN A 27 11.58 -4.06 -1.68
C GLN A 27 11.81 -2.86 -0.75
N LEU A 28 10.93 -2.68 0.25
CA LEU A 28 11.10 -1.68 1.31
C LEU A 28 10.67 -2.24 2.67
N THR A 29 11.23 -1.68 3.73
CA THR A 29 10.83 -2.03 5.10
C THR A 29 9.54 -1.31 5.50
N GLN A 30 8.78 -1.87 6.43
CA GLN A 30 7.57 -1.23 6.97
C GLN A 30 7.85 0.14 7.59
N LYS A 31 9.06 0.35 8.14
CA LYS A 31 9.52 1.63 8.68
C LYS A 31 9.66 2.68 7.58
N GLU A 32 10.28 2.32 6.47
CA GLU A 32 10.43 3.22 5.32
C GLU A 32 9.09 3.51 4.66
N GLY A 33 8.25 2.49 4.49
CA GLY A 33 6.91 2.63 3.92
C GLY A 33 6.06 3.61 4.74
N ALA A 34 6.06 3.45 6.06
CA ALA A 34 5.36 4.34 6.98
C ALA A 34 5.85 5.80 6.85
N LYS A 35 7.16 6.00 6.77
CA LYS A 35 7.76 7.34 6.58
C LYS A 35 7.36 7.96 5.23
N ARG A 36 7.37 7.19 4.14
CA ARG A 36 7.05 7.66 2.78
C ARG A 36 5.61 8.13 2.61
N ILE A 37 4.67 7.59 3.40
CA ILE A 37 3.26 7.98 3.38
C ILE A 37 2.82 8.75 4.64
N GLY A 38 3.77 9.18 5.47
CA GLY A 38 3.51 10.09 6.60
C GLY A 38 2.67 9.50 7.73
N ILE A 39 2.74 8.19 7.99
CA ILE A 39 1.96 7.54 9.06
C ILE A 39 2.86 6.80 10.06
N SER A 40 2.28 6.38 11.19
CA SER A 40 2.97 5.52 12.14
C SER A 40 3.19 4.12 11.56
N GLN A 41 4.27 3.44 11.98
CA GLN A 41 4.54 2.06 11.57
C GLN A 41 3.41 1.09 11.95
N ARG A 42 2.68 1.35 13.03
CA ARG A 42 1.51 0.55 13.43
C ARG A 42 0.38 0.69 12.43
N HIS A 43 0.09 1.92 11.98
CA HIS A 43 -0.91 2.17 10.95
C HIS A 43 -0.47 1.53 9.63
N PHE A 44 0.80 1.66 9.25
CA PHE A 44 1.34 1.01 8.06
C PHE A 44 1.16 -0.52 8.10
N ARG A 45 1.48 -1.16 9.23
CA ARG A 45 1.25 -2.60 9.42
C ARG A 45 -0.20 -3.01 9.20
N ARG A 46 -1.15 -2.25 9.72
CA ARG A 46 -2.59 -2.51 9.53
C ARG A 46 -3.00 -2.40 8.06
N LEU A 47 -2.51 -1.37 7.36
CA LEU A 47 -2.77 -1.21 5.92
C LEU A 47 -2.19 -2.36 5.11
N LEU A 48 -0.97 -2.79 5.42
CA LEU A 48 -0.34 -3.91 4.74
C LEU A 48 -1.09 -5.23 4.97
N LEU A 49 -1.60 -5.46 6.18
CA LEU A 49 -2.46 -6.62 6.45
C LEU A 49 -3.74 -6.60 5.61
N ASN A 50 -4.43 -5.46 5.54
CA ASN A 50 -5.63 -5.32 4.71
C ASN A 50 -5.32 -5.47 3.22
N TYR A 51 -4.16 -5.00 2.77
CA TYR A 51 -3.70 -5.13 1.38
C TYR A 51 -3.50 -6.59 0.97
N ARG A 52 -3.03 -7.46 1.87
CA ARG A 52 -2.83 -8.91 1.61
C ARG A 52 -4.12 -9.70 1.51
N THR A 53 -5.20 -9.19 2.10
CA THR A 53 -6.51 -9.85 2.12
C THR A 53 -7.42 -9.41 0.97
N LEU A 54 -7.00 -8.43 0.17
CA LEU A 54 -7.66 -7.96 -1.05
C LEU A 54 -7.32 -8.86 -2.24
#